data_AF-A0A661CNL8-F1
#
_entry.id   AF-A0A661CNL8-F1
#
_cell.length_a   1.000
_cell.length_b   1.000
_cell.length_c   1.000
_cell.angle_alpha   90.00
_cell.angle_beta   90.00
_cell.angle_gamma   90.00
#
_symmetry.space_group_name_H-M   'P 1'
#
loop_
_entity.id
_entity.type
_entity.pdbx_description
1 polymer ?
#
loop_
_entity_poly.entity_id
_entity_poly.type
_entity_poly.pdbx_seq_one_letter_code
_entity_poly.pdbx_strand_id
1 'polypeptide(L)' 'MSNEQNHTPMMRQYLRIKAENPEYLLFYRMGDFYELFYDDAHKAAELLDITLTARGSSAGSPIPMAGVPYHAA' A
#
# COMPACT_ATOMS: atom_id res chain seq x y z
N MET A 1 -13.73 5.71 17.97
CA MET A 1 -13.27 4.33 18.23
C MET A 1 -12.77 3.79 16.91
N SER A 2 -11.45 3.65 16.77
CA SER A 2 -10.77 3.43 15.49
C SER A 2 -11.19 2.09 14.85
N ASN A 3 -11.51 2.14 13.56
CA ASN A 3 -12.02 1.05 12.73
C ASN A 3 -10.98 -0.06 12.43
N GLU A 4 -9.96 -0.20 13.30
CA GLU A 4 -8.79 -1.06 13.09
C GLU A 4 -9.15 -2.54 13.00
N GLN A 5 -10.22 -2.99 13.67
CA GLN A 5 -10.63 -4.39 13.67
C GLN A 5 -11.09 -4.89 12.29
N ASN A 6 -11.50 -3.98 11.40
CA ASN A 6 -12.00 -4.33 10.07
C ASN A 6 -10.89 -4.48 9.02
N HIS A 7 -9.64 -4.21 9.38
CA HIS A 7 -8.49 -4.40 8.51
C HIS A 7 -7.78 -5.72 8.80
N THR A 8 -7.23 -6.33 7.74
CA THR A 8 -6.37 -7.51 7.89
C THR A 8 -5.15 -7.16 8.74
N PRO A 9 -4.52 -8.14 9.44
CA PRO A 9 -3.34 -7.88 10.26
C PRO A 9 -2.22 -7.15 9.51
N MET A 10 -2.01 -7.49 8.23
CA MET A 10 -1.03 -6.83 7.36
C MET A 10 -1.39 -5.35 7.13
N MET A 11 -2.65 -5.05 6.79
CA MET A 11 -3.07 -3.67 6.55
C MET A 11 -3.04 -2.81 7.81
N ARG A 12 -3.32 -3.38 9.00
CA ARG A 12 -3.14 -2.66 10.26
C ARG A 12 -1.69 -2.22 10.47
N GLN A 13 -0.74 -3.12 10.17
CA GLN A 13 0.68 -2.81 10.29
C GLN A 13 1.09 -1.72 9.28
N TYR A 14 0.67 -1.85 8.02
CA TYR A 14 0.92 -0.84 6.99
C TYR A 14 0.38 0.54 7.41
N LEU A 15 -0.89 0.62 7.82
CA LEU A 15 -1.54 1.88 8.20
C LEU A 15 -0.87 2.54 9.41
N ARG A 16 -0.39 1.75 10.38
CA ARG A 16 0.37 2.26 11.52
C ARG A 16 1.67 2.93 11.08
N ILE A 17 2.45 2.29 10.21
CA ILE A 17 3.73 2.85 9.71
C ILE A 17 3.47 4.07 8.82
N LYS A 18 2.41 4.03 8.01
CA LYS A 18 2.00 5.16 7.17
C LYS A 18 1.56 6.36 8.00
N ALA A 19 0.90 6.15 9.14
CA ALA A 19 0.51 7.24 10.04
C ALA A 19 1.72 7.99 10.64
N GLU A 20 2.88 7.34 10.75
CA GLU A 20 4.14 8.00 11.16
C GLU A 20 4.74 8.85 10.03
N ASN A 21 4.35 8.59 8.77
CA ASN A 21 4.89 9.24 7.56
C ASN A 21 3.76 9.59 6.56
N PRO A 22 2.78 10.43 6.93
CA PRO A 22 1.57 10.62 6.13
C PRO A 22 1.84 11.26 4.75
N GLU A 23 2.82 12.16 4.67
CA GLU A 23 3.12 12.94 3.47
C GLU A 23 4.03 12.22 2.45
N TYR A 24 4.70 11.14 2.86
CA TYR A 24 5.69 10.44 2.03
C TYR A 24 5.15 9.13 1.48
N LEU A 25 5.56 8.75 0.27
CA LEU A 25 5.26 7.42 -0.26
C LEU A 25 5.92 6.34 0.59
N LEU A 26 5.14 5.34 1.03
CA LEU A 26 5.65 4.22 1.82
C LEU A 26 5.86 2.98 0.93
N PHE A 27 7.12 2.66 0.65
CA PHE A 27 7.50 1.40 -0.01
C PHE A 27 7.45 0.25 1.00
N TYR A 28 6.34 -0.49 1.03
CA TYR A 28 6.13 -1.57 1.96
C TYR A 28 6.60 -2.91 1.37
N ARG A 29 7.59 -3.55 2.00
CA ARG A 29 8.17 -4.78 1.46
C ARG A 29 7.23 -5.98 1.64
N MET A 30 6.85 -6.59 0.51
CA MET A 30 6.04 -7.80 0.43
C MET A 30 6.78 -8.85 -0.42
N GLY A 31 7.58 -9.68 0.25
CA GLY A 31 8.45 -10.64 -0.43
C GLY A 31 9.50 -9.94 -1.31
N ASP A 32 9.45 -10.22 -2.61
CA ASP A 32 10.37 -9.67 -3.62
C ASP A 32 9.88 -8.36 -4.25
N PHE A 33 8.83 -7.75 -3.71
CA PHE A 33 8.29 -6.47 -4.18
C PHE A 33 8.27 -5.42 -3.07
N TYR A 34 8.42 -4.17 -3.47
CA TYR A 34 7.93 -3.02 -2.70
C TYR A 34 6.56 -2.64 -3.24
N GLU A 35 5.55 -2.75 -2.39
CA GLU A 35 4.16 -2.42 -2.71
C GLU A 35 3.76 -1.13 -1.99
N LEU A 36 2.93 -0.35 -2.67
CA LEU A 36 2.27 0.84 -2.15
C LEU A 36 0.76 0.60 -2.20
N PHE A 37 0.02 1.16 -1.23
CA PHE A 37 -1.43 0.95 -1.12
C PHE A 37 -2.21 2.26 -1.03
N TYR A 38 -3.49 2.21 -1.42
CA TYR A 38 -4.41 3.37 -1.41
C TYR A 38 -3.87 4.56 -2.22
N ASP A 39 -3.88 5.77 -1.67
CA ASP A 39 -3.44 6.98 -2.36
C ASP A 39 -1.97 6.91 -2.83
N ASP A 40 -1.11 6.23 -2.07
CA ASP A 40 0.29 6.03 -2.45
C ASP A 40 0.38 5.16 -3.72
N ALA A 41 -0.51 4.18 -3.90
CA ALA A 41 -0.56 3.37 -5.11
C ALA A 41 -0.94 4.21 -6.34
N HIS A 42 -1.95 5.09 -6.19
CA HIS A 42 -2.36 5.99 -7.27
C HIS A 42 -1.24 6.94 -7.68
N LYS A 43 -0.60 7.59 -6.70
CA LYS A 43 0.52 8.50 -6.94
C LYS A 43 1.72 7.78 -7.57
N ALA A 44 2.09 6.60 -7.06
CA ALA A 44 3.21 5.85 -7.59
C ALA A 44 2.96 5.35 -9.02
N ALA A 45 1.73 4.92 -9.32
CA ALA A 45 1.36 4.50 -10.67
C ALA A 45 1.54 5.63 -11.69
N GLU A 46 1.11 6.85 -11.35
CA GLU A 46 1.27 8.02 -12.22
C GLU A 46 2.74 8.48 -12.30
N LEU A 47 3.42 8.61 -11.16
CA LEU A 47 4.78 9.17 -11.11
C LEU A 47 5.85 8.24 -11.69
N LEU A 48 5.67 6.92 -11.55
CA LEU A 48 6.65 5.91 -11.93
C LEU A 48 6.26 5.15 -13.21
N ASP A 49 5.11 5.48 -13.81
CA ASP A 49 4.54 4.78 -14.96
C ASP A 49 4.46 3.25 -14.75
N ILE A 50 3.90 2.87 -13.59
CA ILE A 50 3.69 1.45 -13.22
C ILE A 50 2.20 1.13 -13.13
N THR A 51 1.85 -0.11 -13.41
CA THR A 51 0.44 -0.55 -13.42
C THR A 51 -0.21 -0.40 -12.04
N LEU A 52 -1.31 0.36 -11.98
CA LEU A 52 -2.22 0.35 -10.86
C LEU A 52 -3.13 -0.88 -10.92
N THR A 53 -3.19 -1.64 -9.84
CA THR A 53 -4.06 -2.81 -9.67
C THR A 53 -4.77 -2.76 -8.31
N ALA A 54 -5.42 -3.85 -7.90
CA ALA A 54 -6.05 -3.97 -6.60
C ALA A 54 -5.69 -5.30 -5.92
N ARG A 55 -5.54 -5.26 -4.59
CA ARG A 55 -5.22 -6.42 -3.76
C ARG A 55 -6.37 -6.74 -2.80
N GLY A 56 -7.03 -7.88 -3.02
CA GLY A 56 -8.04 -8.43 -2.12
C GLY A 56 -9.08 -7.40 -1.67
N SER A 57 -9.55 -7.49 -0.43
CA SER A 57 -10.37 -6.48 0.22
C SER A 57 -9.99 -6.29 1.69
N SER A 58 -10.18 -5.08 2.20
CA SER A 58 -9.96 -4.70 3.59
C SER A 58 -11.00 -3.66 3.98
N ALA A 59 -11.57 -3.77 5.18
CA ALA A 59 -12.72 -2.96 5.61
C ALA A 59 -13.89 -2.94 4.60
N GLY A 60 -14.08 -4.03 3.85
CA GLY A 60 -15.19 -4.18 2.90
C GLY A 60 -14.96 -3.58 1.51
N SER A 61 -13.78 -3.01 1.23
CA SER A 61 -13.45 -2.45 -0.10
C SER A 61 -12.14 -3.02 -0.66
N PRO A 62 -11.99 -3.11 -1.99
CA PRO A 62 -10.73 -3.45 -2.62
C PRO A 62 -9.63 -2.44 -2.27
N ILE A 63 -8.39 -2.92 -2.16
CA ILE A 63 -7.24 -2.08 -1.81
C ILE A 63 -6.49 -1.72 -3.09
N PRO A 64 -6.47 -0.45 -3.54
CA PRO A 64 -5.60 -0.03 -4.64
C PRO A 64 -4.14 -0.35 -4.31
N MET A 65 -3.40 -0.87 -5.29
CA MET A 65 -2.04 -1.34 -5.11
C MET A 65 -1.20 -1.09 -6.38
N ALA A 66 0.03 -0.64 -6.19
CA ALA A 66 1.07 -0.59 -7.21
C ALA A 66 2.37 -1.10 -6.60
N GLY A 67 3.28 -1.65 -7.40
CA GLY A 67 4.52 -2.19 -6.85
C GLY A 67 5.64 -2.34 -7.86
N VAL A 68 6.85 -2.37 -7.33
CA VAL A 68 8.10 -2.53 -8.08
C VAL A 68 8.89 -3.72 -7.52
N PRO A 69 9.56 -4.52 -8.37
CA PRO A 69 10.39 -5.61 -7.86
C PRO A 69 11.59 -5.03 -7.10
N TYR A 70 11.96 -5.65 -5.99
CA TYR A 70 13.07 -5.25 -5.12
C TYR A 70 14.40 -5.12 -5.89
N HIS A 71 14.59 -5.94 -6.91
CA HIS A 71 15.82 -6.01 -7.71
C HIS A 71 15.87 -5.01 -8.88
N ALA A 72 14.87 -4.13 -9.04
CA ALA A 72 14.84 -3.14 -10.11
C ALA A 72 15.52 -1.80 -9.76
N ALA A 73 16.28 -1.76 -8.66
CA ALA A 73 17.12 -0.63 -8.28
C ALA A 73 18.48 -0.65 -9.01
#